data_AF-A0A526Z9X8-F1
#
_entry.id   AF-A0A526Z9X8-F1
#
_cell.length_a   1.000
_cell.length_b   1.000
_cell.length_c   1.000
_cell.angle_alpha   90.00
_cell.angle_beta   90.00
_cell.angle_gamma   90.00
#
_symmetry.space_group_name_H-M   'P 1'
#
loop_
_entity.id
_entity.type
_entity.pdbx_description
1 polymer ?
#
loop_
_entity_poly.entity_id
_entity_poly.type
_entity_poly.pdbx_seq_one_letter_code
_entity_poly.pdbx_strand_id
1 'polypeptide(L)' 'MTPFGEKLRALRSERGVSQKAMARAIGVSAAYLSALEHGRRGAPTWTLIQKIIGYFNVIWDDAEELARLAETS' A
#
# COMPACT_ATOMS: atom_id res chain seq x y z
N MET A 1 -12.22 -4.49 -4.92
CA MET A 1 -10.90 -4.16 -4.33
C MET A 1 -10.93 -4.60 -2.88
N THR A 2 -9.78 -4.80 -2.24
CA THR A 2 -9.75 -4.98 -0.78
C THR A 2 -9.74 -3.61 -0.11
N PRO A 3 -10.22 -3.47 1.14
CA PRO A 3 -10.13 -2.21 1.88
C PRO A 3 -8.70 -1.66 1.93
N PHE A 4 -7.71 -2.55 2.08
CA PHE A 4 -6.30 -2.18 2.00
C PHE A 4 -5.91 -1.60 0.63
N GLY A 5 -6.29 -2.27 -0.46
CA GLY A 5 -6.00 -1.81 -1.83
C GLY A 5 -6.63 -0.45 -2.15
N GLU A 6 -7.84 -0.20 -1.63
CA GLU A 6 -8.53 1.10 -1.73
C GLU A 6 -7.78 2.20 -1.01
N LYS A 7 -7.45 2.01 0.28
CA LYS A 7 -6.69 2.97 1.08
C LYS A 7 -5.31 3.25 0.45
N LEU A 8 -4.62 2.21 0.00
CA LEU A 8 -3.30 2.34 -0.64
C LEU A 8 -3.37 3.18 -1.93
N ARG A 9 -4.37 2.90 -2.77
CA ARG A 9 -4.60 3.65 -4.02
C ARG A 9 -4.98 5.10 -3.74
N ALA A 10 -5.83 5.34 -2.75
CA ALA A 10 -6.23 6.68 -2.33
C ALA A 10 -5.02 7.50 -1.88
N LEU A 11 -4.24 6.96 -0.93
CA LEU A 11 -3.03 7.60 -0.42
C LEU A 11 -2.00 7.87 -1.52
N ARG A 12 -1.79 6.91 -2.44
CA ARG A 12 -0.90 7.12 -3.60
C ARG A 12 -1.39 8.26 -4.50
N SER A 13 -2.70 8.35 -4.72
CA SER A 13 -3.31 9.36 -5.60
C SER A 13 -3.30 10.76 -4.96
N GLU A 14 -3.58 10.86 -3.67
CA GLU A 14 -3.47 12.09 -2.88
C GLU A 14 -2.06 12.67 -2.90
N ARG A 15 -1.05 11.79 -2.90
CA ARG A 15 0.36 12.19 -3.00
C ARG A 15 0.84 12.44 -4.43
N GLY A 16 -0.02 12.27 -5.44
CA GLY A 16 0.32 12.46 -6.86
C GLY A 16 1.37 11.48 -7.39
N VAL A 17 1.53 10.31 -6.77
CA VAL A 17 2.58 9.36 -7.10
C VAL A 17 2.08 8.34 -8.13
N SER A 18 2.87 8.07 -9.17
CA SER A 18 2.54 6.98 -10.12
C SER A 18 2.82 5.61 -9.50
N GLN A 19 2.05 4.57 -9.89
CA GLN A 19 2.31 3.19 -9.45
C GLN A 19 3.77 2.76 -9.72
N LYS A 20 4.31 3.13 -10.88
CA LYS A 20 5.70 2.78 -11.26
C LYS A 20 6.74 3.42 -10.33
N ALA A 21 6.53 4.67 -9.92
CA ALA A 21 7.43 5.37 -9.00
C ALA A 21 7.38 4.73 -7.61
N MET A 22 6.18 4.53 -7.07
CA MET A 22 5.98 3.92 -5.76
C MET A 22 6.54 2.49 -5.72
N ALA A 23 6.22 1.66 -6.72
CA ALA A 23 6.68 0.28 -6.79
C ALA A 23 8.21 0.19 -6.75
N ARG A 24 8.91 1.08 -7.47
CA ARG A 24 10.37 1.18 -7.42
C ARG A 24 10.87 1.55 -6.02
N ALA A 25 10.23 2.52 -5.38
CA ALA A 25 10.64 3.01 -4.06
C ALA A 25 10.49 1.95 -2.95
N ILE A 26 9.41 1.17 -2.98
CA ILE A 26 9.17 0.11 -1.99
C ILE A 26 9.77 -1.26 -2.42
N GLY A 27 10.40 -1.33 -3.59
CA GLY A 27 11.11 -2.51 -4.07
C GLY A 27 10.18 -3.66 -4.47
N VAL A 28 9.08 -3.37 -5.17
CA VAL A 28 8.17 -4.36 -5.78
C VAL A 28 7.98 -4.06 -7.26
N SER A 29 7.39 -5.00 -8.01
CA SER A 29 7.03 -4.73 -9.41
C SER A 29 5.80 -3.83 -9.49
N ALA A 30 5.69 -3.02 -10.56
CA ALA A 30 4.50 -2.20 -10.80
C ALA A 30 3.25 -3.07 -11.01
N ALA A 31 3.40 -4.26 -11.60
CA ALA A 31 2.32 -5.22 -11.75
C ALA A 31 1.83 -5.76 -10.40
N TYR A 32 2.75 -6.03 -9.46
CA TYR A 32 2.40 -6.45 -8.10
C TYR A 32 1.66 -5.33 -7.36
N LEU A 33 2.17 -4.09 -7.37
CA LEU A 33 1.50 -2.96 -6.73
C LEU A 33 0.10 -2.72 -7.33
N SER A 34 -0.02 -2.82 -8.66
CA SER A 34 -1.33 -2.73 -9.32
C SER A 34 -2.27 -3.86 -8.90
N ALA A 35 -1.80 -5.11 -8.86
CA ALA A 35 -2.63 -6.23 -8.39
C ALA A 35 -3.09 -6.03 -6.94
N LEU A 36 -2.21 -5.51 -6.08
CA LEU A 36 -2.51 -5.21 -4.67
C LEU A 36 -3.58 -4.10 -4.55
N GLU A 37 -3.40 -2.96 -5.23
CA GLU A 37 -4.38 -1.88 -5.25
C GLU A 37 -5.75 -2.32 -5.78
N HIS A 38 -5.79 -3.27 -6.72
CA HIS A 38 -7.04 -3.77 -7.29
C HIS A 38 -7.66 -4.95 -6.50
N GLY A 39 -7.05 -5.38 -5.39
CA GLY A 39 -7.51 -6.53 -4.60
C GLY A 39 -7.35 -7.89 -5.31
N ARG A 40 -6.41 -7.98 -6.26
CA ARG A 40 -6.05 -9.21 -6.98
C ARG A 40 -4.85 -9.92 -6.34
N ARG A 41 -4.47 -9.51 -5.12
CA ARG A 41 -3.44 -10.11 -4.29
C ARG A 41 -3.96 -10.14 -2.86
N GLY A 42 -3.67 -11.22 -2.12
CA GLY A 42 -3.99 -11.31 -0.69
C GLY A 42 -3.10 -10.40 0.16
N ALA A 43 -3.28 -10.48 1.47
CA ALA A 43 -2.56 -9.70 2.48
C ALA A 43 -1.07 -9.46 2.14
N PRO A 44 -0.60 -8.20 2.13
CA PRO A 44 0.82 -7.89 2.01
C PRO A 44 1.58 -8.39 3.26
N THR A 45 2.87 -8.64 3.12
CA THR A 45 3.71 -9.01 4.26
C THR A 45 3.92 -7.82 5.20
N TRP A 46 4.19 -8.08 6.48
CA TRP A 46 4.54 -7.04 7.44
C TRP A 46 5.68 -6.12 6.95
N THR A 47 6.71 -6.70 6.34
CA THR A 47 7.82 -5.94 5.75
C THR A 47 7.36 -4.97 4.66
N LEU A 48 6.41 -5.38 3.83
CA LEU A 48 5.86 -4.49 2.80
C LEU A 48 5.00 -3.38 3.40
N ILE A 49 4.21 -3.69 4.44
CA ILE A 49 3.43 -2.69 5.18
C ILE A 49 4.35 -1.62 5.77
N GLN A 50 5.44 -2.03 6.44
CA GLN A 50 6.44 -1.10 7.00
C GLN A 50 7.08 -0.20 5.94
N LYS A 51 7.39 -0.76 4.75
CA LYS A 51 7.90 0.05 3.62
C LYS A 51 6.87 1.06 3.12
N ILE A 52 5.59 0.70 3.07
CA ILE A 52 4.50 1.60 2.65
C ILE A 52 4.32 2.73 3.67
N ILE A 53 4.29 2.40 4.96
CA ILE A 53 4.21 3.36 6.07
C ILE A 53 5.38 4.36 5.98
N GLY A 54 6.61 3.84 5.87
CA GLY A 54 7.81 4.66 5.74
C GLY A 54 7.82 5.51 4.46
N TYR A 55 7.37 4.96 3.34
CA TYR A 55 7.30 5.68 2.06
C TYR A 55 6.38 6.90 2.12
N PHE A 56 5.22 6.77 2.78
CA PHE A 56 4.27 7.87 2.92
C PHE A 56 4.49 8.75 4.15
N ASN A 57 5.44 8.37 5.02
CA ASN A 57 5.72 9.04 6.29
C ASN A 57 4.44 9.24 7.13
N VAL A 58 3.58 8.24 7.14
CA VAL A 58 2.36 8.22 7.96
C VAL A 58 2.68 7.62 9.33
N ILE A 59 1.99 8.10 10.36
CA ILE A 59 2.25 7.79 11.76
C ILE A 59 0.94 7.57 12.51
N TRP A 60 1.02 7.05 13.75
CA TRP A 60 -0.12 6.85 14.64
C TRP A 60 -1.29 6.11 13.95
N ASP A 61 -2.48 6.70 13.98
CA ASP A 61 -3.74 6.10 13.52
C ASP A 61 -3.69 5.69 12.05
N ASP A 62 -3.03 6.46 11.18
CA ASP A 62 -2.91 6.13 9.75
C ASP A 62 -2.07 4.86 9.52
N ALA A 63 -0.98 4.73 10.29
CA ALA A 63 -0.12 3.56 10.23
C ALA A 63 -0.82 2.31 10.79
N GLU A 64 -1.55 2.48 11.89
CA GLU A 64 -2.35 1.41 12.51
C GLU A 64 -3.51 0.98 11.60
N GLU A 65 -4.20 1.93 10.97
CA GLU A 65 -5.25 1.66 9.98
C GLU A 65 -4.70 0.85 8.81
N LEU A 66 -3.58 1.26 8.20
CA LEU A 66 -2.95 0.50 7.12
C LEU A 66 -2.61 -0.94 7.53
N ALA A 67 -2.10 -1.15 8.74
CA ALA A 67 -1.79 -2.47 9.27
C ALA A 67 -3.07 -3.32 9.46
N ARG A 68 -4.10 -2.78 10.11
CA ARG A 68 -5.38 -3.47 10.34
C ARG A 68 -6.09 -3.84 9.04
N LEU A 69 -6.10 -2.93 8.07
CA LEU A 69 -6.70 -3.21 6.75
C LEU A 69 -5.94 -4.32 6.02
N ALA A 70 -4.62 -4.40 6.18
CA ALA A 70 -3.82 -5.46 5.57
C ALA A 70 -4.08 -6.85 6.18
N GLU A 71 -4.30 -6.93 7.50
CA GLU A 71 -4.60 -8.20 8.20
C GLU A 71 -5.97 -8.78 7.81
N THR A 72 -6.89 -7.93 7.37
CA THR A 72 -8.27 -8.31 7.04
C THR A 72 -8.52 -8.51 5.54
N SER A 73 -7.46 -8.49 4.70
CA SER A 73 -7.51 -8.49 3.22
C SER A 73 -6.93 -9.72 2.53
#